data_AF-A0A3B0ACI7-F1
#
_entry.id   AF-A0A3B0ACI7-F1
#
_cell.length_a   1.000
_cell.length_b   1.000
_cell.length_c   1.000
_cell.angle_alpha   90.00
_cell.angle_beta   90.00
_cell.angle_gamma   90.00
#
_symmetry.space_group_name_H-M   'P 1'
#
loop_
_entity.id
_entity.type
_entity.pdbx_description
1 polymer ?
#
loop_
_entity_poly.entity_id
_entity_poly.type
_entity_poly.pdbx_seq_one_letter_code
_entity_poly.pdbx_strand_id
1 'polypeptide(L)'
;MLGACQVGKAWAAVDGQGRFATVAVLDGVAASDPRWREAFANAANTLAHADGGHPVAGADFSAAHPWVAYTAEEGDAPRRLFQSLGLDYQPVPDAPVSAPPTSAPPASGVPKQVSGVPQQVSAPPQPVSGAPELVSDKPQLPWAVHTTPTSGQPASASASPVSAAPTSPATPLAETSASADDAGQPPIAQARPGAPFQDPFATPTRRIKPSEPRPRRTGLWVGAGVLVLVLLAGVVGAVVWAGSDGTETPPEAAPSPTLVSPALPTSPPQSPGIEPPKPGAWPTQWPRFHERDTVRTFTDLEGLTFPVKVPTNWQCTLAARAEGLVTYDCSTTDAGSKIGGELTVRDCPQPCNEQWQSAMRATEEAWGAQWIRSGQYSTYAEQIIDVNGESRHGLVVVAYFRSGEDGAINRQLVIRMTSPVKEAYQLRRFASYIRDVVVF
;
A
#
# COMPACT_ATOMS: atom_id res chain seq x y z
N MET A 1 -16.31 8.97 20.01
CA MET A 1 -16.21 8.86 18.54
C MET A 1 -17.62 8.67 18.01
N LEU A 2 -18.02 9.35 16.95
CA LEU A 2 -19.38 9.30 16.39
C LEU A 2 -19.49 8.34 15.19
N GLY A 3 -18.41 8.14 14.45
CA GLY A 3 -18.38 7.28 13.27
C GLY A 3 -17.08 7.43 12.50
N ALA A 4 -16.91 6.59 11.49
CA ALA A 4 -15.73 6.60 10.62
C ALA A 4 -16.08 6.14 9.20
N CYS A 5 -15.22 6.51 8.26
CA CYS A 5 -15.19 6.01 6.89
C CYS A 5 -13.74 5.72 6.49
N GLN A 6 -13.50 5.33 5.23
CA GLN A 6 -12.19 4.94 4.72
C GLN A 6 -11.14 6.07 4.79
N VAL A 7 -11.56 7.33 4.77
CA VAL A 7 -10.66 8.49 4.67
C VAL A 7 -10.76 9.46 5.85
N GLY A 8 -11.61 9.18 6.84
CA GLY A 8 -11.85 10.13 7.92
C GLY A 8 -12.69 9.60 9.07
N LYS A 9 -12.73 10.37 10.15
CA LYS A 9 -13.42 10.05 11.40
C LYS A 9 -14.24 11.24 11.88
N ALA A 10 -15.30 10.96 12.63
CA ALA A 10 -16.10 11.98 13.29
C ALA A 10 -16.09 11.80 14.82
N TRP A 11 -16.04 12.92 15.55
CA TRP A 11 -15.95 12.95 17.01
C TRP A 11 -16.93 13.98 17.58
N ALA A 12 -17.39 13.74 18.80
CA ALA A 12 -17.99 14.79 19.61
C ALA A 12 -16.84 15.53 20.32
N ALA A 13 -16.91 16.85 20.33
CA ALA A 13 -15.94 17.73 20.97
C ALA A 13 -16.67 18.81 21.79
N VAL A 14 -15.91 19.51 22.62
CA VAL A 14 -16.35 20.68 23.37
C VAL A 14 -15.41 21.83 23.02
N ASP A 15 -15.95 22.97 22.61
CA ASP A 15 -15.15 24.15 22.29
C ASP A 15 -14.60 24.84 23.55
N GLY A 16 -13.75 25.87 23.38
CA GLY A 16 -13.19 26.62 24.51
C GLY A 16 -14.21 27.37 25.38
N GLN A 17 -15.47 27.42 24.96
CA GLN A 17 -16.58 28.05 25.68
C GLN A 17 -17.48 27.01 26.37
N GLY A 18 -17.14 25.72 26.30
CA GLY A 18 -17.94 24.65 26.89
C GLY A 18 -19.13 24.21 26.03
N ARG A 19 -19.21 24.65 24.76
CA ARG A 19 -20.30 24.27 23.85
C ARG A 19 -19.95 22.97 23.13
N PHE A 20 -20.93 22.08 23.00
CA PHE A 20 -20.75 20.84 22.26
C PHE A 20 -20.67 21.12 20.75
N ALA A 21 -19.81 20.37 20.08
CA ALA A 21 -19.62 20.40 18.63
C ALA A 21 -19.41 18.99 18.09
N THR A 22 -19.73 18.77 16.82
CA THR A 22 -19.32 17.57 16.09
C THR A 22 -18.18 17.93 15.15
N VAL A 23 -17.13 17.13 15.10
CA VAL A 23 -15.92 17.42 14.31
C VAL A 23 -15.68 16.28 13.33
N ALA A 24 -15.64 16.60 12.04
CA ALA A 24 -15.19 15.71 10.99
C ALA A 24 -13.71 15.96 10.70
N VAL A 25 -12.91 14.89 10.67
CA VAL A 25 -11.46 14.96 10.45
C VAL A 25 -11.10 14.05 9.29
N LEU A 26 -10.43 14.60 8.29
CA LEU A 26 -9.77 13.85 7.23
C LEU A 26 -8.48 13.23 7.82
N ASP A 27 -8.32 11.92 7.69
CA ASP A 27 -7.28 11.15 8.39
C ASP A 27 -6.48 10.25 7.42
N GLY A 28 -5.38 9.68 7.91
CA GLY A 28 -4.54 8.74 7.17
C GLY A 28 -3.93 9.33 5.90
N VAL A 29 -3.83 8.50 4.85
CA VAL A 29 -3.23 8.90 3.56
C VAL A 29 -4.01 10.03 2.89
N ALA A 30 -5.33 10.06 3.06
CA ALA A 30 -6.19 11.10 2.49
C ALA A 30 -5.88 12.48 3.08
N ALA A 31 -5.49 12.56 4.36
CA ALA A 31 -5.07 13.82 4.98
C ALA A 31 -3.79 14.40 4.38
N SER A 32 -2.95 13.59 3.72
CA SER A 32 -1.72 14.03 3.06
C SER A 32 -1.88 14.27 1.54
N ASP A 33 -2.98 13.82 0.95
CA ASP A 33 -3.25 13.94 -0.49
C ASP A 33 -3.92 15.30 -0.80
N PRO A 34 -3.29 16.17 -1.61
CA PRO A 34 -3.86 17.47 -1.98
C PRO A 34 -5.26 17.39 -2.60
N ARG A 35 -5.56 16.34 -3.38
CA ARG A 35 -6.87 16.18 -4.03
C ARG A 35 -7.96 15.88 -3.00
N TRP A 36 -7.66 15.03 -2.02
CA TRP A 36 -8.58 14.74 -0.92
C TRP A 36 -8.79 15.95 -0.01
N ARG A 37 -7.73 16.73 0.25
CA ARG A 37 -7.83 17.99 1.00
C ARG A 37 -8.76 18.98 0.32
N GLU A 38 -8.57 19.18 -0.99
CA GLU A 38 -9.40 20.09 -1.78
C GLU A 38 -10.84 19.61 -1.85
N ALA A 39 -11.07 18.31 -2.13
CA ALA A 39 -12.41 17.73 -2.14
C ALA A 39 -13.12 17.89 -0.79
N PHE A 40 -12.42 17.61 0.32
CA PHE A 40 -12.96 17.75 1.67
C PHE A 40 -13.33 19.21 1.99
N ALA A 41 -12.46 20.16 1.65
CA ALA A 41 -12.73 21.59 1.83
C ALA A 41 -13.93 22.06 0.97
N ASN A 42 -14.00 21.64 -0.29
CA ASN A 42 -15.09 21.98 -1.20
C ASN A 42 -16.43 21.37 -0.75
N ALA A 43 -16.42 20.12 -0.28
CA ALA A 43 -17.61 19.47 0.28
C ALA A 43 -18.10 20.20 1.54
N ALA A 44 -17.19 20.58 2.44
CA ALA A 44 -17.53 21.33 3.65
C ALA A 44 -18.11 22.71 3.33
N ASN A 45 -17.49 23.44 2.39
CA ASN A 45 -17.99 24.73 1.92
C ASN A 45 -19.37 24.60 1.24
N THR A 46 -19.57 23.59 0.40
CA THR A 46 -20.86 23.36 -0.28
C THR A 46 -21.95 23.06 0.75
N LEU A 47 -21.66 22.22 1.74
CA LEU A 47 -22.60 21.87 2.80
C LEU A 47 -22.98 23.08 3.67
N ALA A 48 -22.05 24.02 3.88
CA ALA A 48 -22.30 25.25 4.63
C ALA A 48 -23.22 26.25 3.90
N HIS A 49 -23.26 26.21 2.57
CA HIS A 49 -24.02 27.15 1.73
C HIS A 49 -25.29 26.56 1.10
N ALA A 50 -25.56 25.26 1.31
CA ALA A 50 -26.77 24.62 0.81
C ALA A 50 -28.03 25.16 1.53
N ASP A 51 -29.19 25.10 0.86
CA ASP A 51 -30.47 25.39 1.51
C ASP A 51 -30.76 24.35 2.59
N GLY A 52 -30.89 24.80 3.85
CA GLY A 52 -30.89 23.90 5.01
C GLY A 52 -29.52 23.31 5.34
N GLY A 53 -28.46 24.01 4.92
CA GLY A 53 -27.07 23.65 5.15
C GLY A 53 -26.68 23.69 6.63
N HIS A 54 -25.55 23.05 6.92
CA HIS A 54 -25.05 22.91 8.29
C HIS A 54 -23.98 23.99 8.53
N PRO A 55 -24.25 25.03 9.35
CA PRO A 55 -23.31 26.10 9.57
C PRO A 55 -22.02 25.56 10.20
N VAL A 56 -20.89 25.94 9.61
CA VAL A 56 -19.57 25.55 10.11
C VAL A 56 -19.22 26.42 11.32
N ALA A 57 -19.01 25.77 12.46
CA ALA A 57 -18.57 26.41 13.71
C ALA A 57 -17.08 26.79 13.69
N GLY A 58 -16.28 26.04 12.90
CA GLY A 58 -14.87 26.32 12.66
C GLY A 58 -14.26 25.28 11.72
N ALA A 59 -13.18 25.62 11.03
CA ALA A 59 -12.46 24.68 10.16
C ALA A 59 -10.98 25.07 10.06
N ASP A 60 -10.13 24.07 9.83
CA ASP A 60 -8.75 24.27 9.40
C ASP A 60 -8.40 23.20 8.36
N PHE A 61 -8.45 23.60 7.09
CA PHE A 61 -8.10 22.73 5.96
C PHE A 61 -6.59 22.65 5.70
N SER A 62 -5.80 23.50 6.36
CA SER A 62 -4.34 23.55 6.24
C SER A 62 -3.62 22.65 7.24
N ALA A 63 -4.29 22.30 8.35
CA ALA A 63 -3.79 21.38 9.36
C ALA A 63 -3.23 20.08 8.77
N ALA A 64 -2.32 19.41 9.49
CA ALA A 64 -1.80 18.09 9.09
C ALA A 64 -2.93 17.07 8.87
N HIS A 65 -3.99 17.17 9.67
CA HIS A 65 -5.27 16.48 9.50
C HIS A 65 -6.37 17.54 9.30
N PRO A 66 -6.78 17.84 8.06
CA PRO A 66 -7.85 18.79 7.79
C PRO A 66 -9.11 18.46 8.57
N TRP A 67 -9.73 19.47 9.18
CA TRP A 67 -10.93 19.25 9.98
C TRP A 67 -11.95 20.37 9.81
N VAL A 68 -13.21 20.03 10.06
CA VAL A 68 -14.35 20.96 10.10
C VAL A 68 -15.24 20.60 11.29
N ALA A 69 -15.68 21.61 12.02
CA ALA A 69 -16.55 21.50 13.18
C ALA A 69 -17.94 22.09 12.88
N TYR A 70 -18.98 21.42 13.34
CA TYR A 70 -20.37 21.83 13.28
C TYR A 70 -20.93 21.96 14.70
N THR A 71 -22.00 22.73 14.85
CA THR A 71 -22.66 22.86 16.16
C THR A 71 -23.38 21.54 16.54
N ALA A 72 -23.64 21.33 17.83
CA ALA A 72 -24.24 20.07 18.31
C ALA A 72 -25.66 19.82 17.78
N GLU A 73 -26.39 20.87 17.40
CA GLU A 73 -27.71 20.77 16.77
C GLU A 73 -27.63 20.05 15.42
N GLU A 74 -26.46 20.08 14.78
CA GLU A 74 -26.17 19.49 13.47
C GLU A 74 -25.46 18.13 13.61
N GLY A 75 -26.03 17.24 14.44
CA GLY A 75 -25.42 15.95 14.78
C GLY A 75 -25.08 15.05 13.57
N ASP A 76 -25.81 15.21 12.47
CA ASP A 76 -25.64 14.44 11.23
C ASP A 76 -24.70 15.08 10.20
N ALA A 77 -24.17 16.29 10.47
CA ALA A 77 -23.35 17.02 9.51
C ALA A 77 -22.08 16.25 9.07
N PRO A 78 -21.30 15.60 9.96
CA PRO A 78 -20.18 14.77 9.54
C PRO A 78 -20.57 13.62 8.60
N ARG A 79 -21.72 12.98 8.84
CA ARG A 79 -22.23 11.91 7.98
C ARG A 79 -22.52 12.44 6.57
N ARG A 80 -23.23 13.56 6.47
CA ARG A 80 -23.55 14.20 5.18
C ARG A 80 -22.31 14.67 4.44
N LEU A 81 -21.31 15.20 5.16
CA LEU A 81 -20.03 15.61 4.60
C LEU A 81 -19.29 14.43 3.95
N PHE A 82 -19.16 13.30 4.64
CA PHE A 82 -18.49 12.13 4.07
C PHE A 82 -19.32 11.48 2.95
N GLN A 83 -20.65 11.48 3.06
CA GLN A 83 -21.53 10.99 2.00
C GLN A 83 -21.46 11.83 0.72
N SER A 84 -21.27 13.16 0.81
CA SER A 84 -21.11 14.01 -0.39
C SER A 84 -19.79 13.77 -1.12
N LEU A 85 -18.79 13.21 -0.44
CA LEU A 85 -17.55 12.70 -1.02
C LEU A 85 -17.68 11.29 -1.61
N GLY A 86 -18.88 10.69 -1.57
CA GLY A 86 -19.15 9.34 -2.07
C GLY A 86 -18.66 8.23 -1.14
N LEU A 87 -18.45 8.53 0.16
CA LEU A 87 -17.91 7.59 1.13
C LEU A 87 -19.03 6.95 1.96
N ASP A 88 -18.85 5.68 2.30
CA ASP A 88 -19.76 4.98 3.21
C ASP A 88 -19.38 5.29 4.66
N TYR A 89 -20.14 6.19 5.28
CA TYR A 89 -19.95 6.57 6.68
C TYR A 89 -20.66 5.58 7.60
N GLN A 90 -19.88 4.88 8.42
CA GLN A 90 -20.36 3.92 9.41
C GLN A 90 -20.52 4.65 10.76
N PRO A 91 -21.74 4.95 11.22
CA PRO A 91 -21.94 5.47 12.58
C PRO A 91 -21.50 4.40 13.58
N VAL A 92 -20.85 4.82 14.67
CA VAL A 92 -20.62 3.90 15.79
C VAL A 92 -22.00 3.57 16.38
N PRO A 93 -22.42 2.31 16.45
CA PRO A 93 -23.67 1.96 17.11
C PRO A 93 -23.63 2.54 18.51
N ASP A 94 -24.63 3.34 18.88
CA ASP A 94 -24.71 3.95 20.21
C ASP A 94 -24.54 2.84 21.25
N ALA A 95 -23.39 2.81 21.91
CA ALA A 95 -23.23 2.02 23.11
C ALA A 95 -24.35 2.48 24.05
N PRO A 96 -25.13 1.58 24.66
CA PRO A 96 -26.28 1.96 25.46
C PRO A 96 -25.81 2.99 26.47
N VAL A 97 -26.25 4.24 26.27
CA VAL A 97 -26.02 5.33 27.20
C VAL A 97 -26.60 4.81 28.51
N SER A 98 -25.74 4.47 29.46
CA SER A 98 -26.18 4.15 30.81
C SER A 98 -27.04 5.32 31.22
N ALA A 99 -28.34 5.06 31.38
CA ALA A 99 -29.31 6.08 31.71
C ALA A 99 -28.75 6.91 32.87
N PRO A 100 -28.88 8.25 32.84
CA PRO A 100 -28.45 9.07 33.95
C PRO A 100 -29.05 8.48 35.23
N PRO A 101 -28.28 8.37 36.34
CA PRO A 101 -28.82 7.83 37.58
C PRO A 101 -30.09 8.60 37.89
N THR A 102 -31.23 7.89 37.92
CA THR A 102 -32.49 8.47 38.33
C THR A 102 -32.27 9.03 39.71
N SER A 103 -32.27 10.36 39.82
CA SER A 103 -32.20 11.07 41.08
C SER A 103 -33.25 10.49 42.01
N ALA A 104 -32.81 9.87 43.10
CA ALA A 104 -33.67 9.56 44.23
C ALA A 104 -34.37 10.86 44.69
N PRO A 105 -35.65 10.79 45.11
CA PRO A 105 -36.39 11.98 45.51
C PRO A 105 -35.73 12.71 46.69
N PRO A 106 -35.89 14.05 46.79
CA PRO A 106 -35.23 14.86 47.79
C PRO A 106 -35.73 14.52 49.19
N ALA A 107 -34.83 14.02 50.05
CA ALA A 107 -35.04 14.05 51.48
C ALA A 107 -34.79 15.49 51.97
N SER A 108 -35.86 16.18 52.37
CA SER A 108 -35.79 17.46 53.07
C SER A 108 -35.03 17.28 54.39
N GLY A 109 -33.77 17.72 54.41
CA GLY A 109 -32.93 17.80 55.61
C GLY A 109 -32.13 19.10 55.59
N VAL A 110 -32.44 19.99 56.53
CA VAL A 110 -31.82 21.31 56.72
C VAL A 110 -30.30 21.16 56.96
N PRO A 111 -29.42 21.89 56.24
CA PRO A 111 -27.98 21.82 56.47
C PRO A 111 -27.58 22.67 57.68
N LYS A 112 -26.98 22.03 58.70
CA LYS A 112 -26.23 22.73 59.75
C LYS A 112 -24.84 23.11 59.20
N GLN A 113 -24.54 24.41 59.20
CA GLN A 113 -23.20 24.94 58.98
C GLN A 113 -22.26 24.48 60.11
N VAL A 114 -21.09 23.95 59.74
CA VAL A 114 -19.94 23.81 60.64
C VAL A 114 -18.77 24.55 60.01
N SER A 115 -18.40 25.68 60.62
CA SER A 115 -17.11 26.33 60.39
C SER A 115 -16.01 25.49 61.02
N GLY A 116 -15.00 25.12 60.23
CA GLY A 116 -13.79 24.46 60.70
C GLY A 116 -12.61 24.78 59.80
N VAL A 117 -11.60 25.42 60.38
CA VAL A 117 -10.32 25.85 59.78
C VAL A 117 -9.48 24.64 59.35
N PRO A 118 -8.74 24.67 58.21
CA PRO A 118 -7.92 23.55 57.77
C PRO A 118 -6.61 23.45 58.56
N GLN A 119 -6.38 22.32 59.22
CA GLN A 119 -5.06 21.94 59.74
C GLN A 119 -4.30 21.10 58.71
N GLN A 120 -3.13 21.60 58.32
CA GLN A 120 -2.09 20.86 57.60
C GLN A 120 -1.55 19.73 58.49
N VAL A 121 -1.54 18.50 57.99
CA VAL A 121 -0.80 17.39 58.58
C VAL A 121 0.27 16.93 57.58
N SER A 122 1.52 17.14 57.97
CA SER A 122 2.70 16.53 57.34
C SER A 122 2.91 15.15 57.94
N ALA A 123 2.91 14.11 57.11
CA ALA A 123 3.47 12.80 57.47
C ALA A 123 4.13 12.16 56.23
N PRO A 124 5.30 11.52 56.38
CA PRO A 124 6.03 10.88 55.28
C PRO A 124 5.46 9.50 54.93
N PRO A 125 5.59 9.03 53.67
CA PRO A 125 4.99 7.77 53.22
C PRO A 125 5.76 6.55 53.75
N GLN A 126 5.05 5.57 54.27
CA GLN A 126 5.58 4.23 54.54
C GLN A 126 5.49 3.36 53.26
N PRO A 127 6.52 2.55 52.95
CA PRO A 127 6.49 1.63 51.82
C PRO A 127 5.74 0.35 52.18
N VAL A 128 4.66 0.07 51.45
CA VAL A 128 3.93 -1.21 51.56
C VAL A 128 4.58 -2.21 50.61
N SER A 129 5.30 -3.18 51.17
CA SER A 129 5.71 -4.39 50.46
C SER A 129 4.59 -5.42 50.55
N GLY A 130 3.90 -5.65 49.44
CA GLY A 130 2.94 -6.74 49.29
C GLY A 130 3.08 -7.34 47.90
N ALA A 131 3.49 -8.61 47.83
CA ALA A 131 3.57 -9.38 46.60
C ALA A 131 2.15 -9.71 46.09
N PRO A 132 1.86 -9.62 44.78
CA PRO A 132 0.55 -9.99 44.25
C PRO A 132 0.41 -11.51 44.15
N GLU A 133 -0.61 -12.06 44.82
CA GLU A 133 -1.13 -13.40 44.54
C GLU A 133 -1.73 -13.45 43.12
N LEU A 134 -1.33 -14.49 42.38
CA LEU A 134 -1.88 -14.86 41.08
C LEU A 134 -3.27 -15.48 41.28
N VAL A 135 -4.32 -14.69 41.08
CA VAL A 135 -5.68 -15.21 40.94
C VAL A 135 -5.93 -15.50 39.47
N SER A 136 -5.96 -16.79 39.14
CA SER A 136 -6.28 -17.31 37.82
C SER A 136 -7.80 -17.49 37.70
N ASP A 137 -8.53 -16.42 37.41
CA ASP A 137 -9.95 -16.49 37.05
C ASP A 137 -10.16 -16.23 35.56
N LYS A 138 -10.58 -17.29 34.86
CA LYS A 138 -11.05 -17.24 33.47
C LYS A 138 -12.46 -16.62 33.43
N PRO A 139 -12.74 -15.63 32.55
CA PRO A 139 -14.11 -15.20 32.29
C PRO A 139 -14.82 -16.25 31.42
N GLN A 140 -15.87 -16.86 31.96
CA GLN A 140 -16.86 -17.59 31.16
C GLN A 140 -17.76 -16.59 30.43
N LEU A 141 -17.85 -16.71 29.10
CA LEU A 141 -18.82 -15.99 28.27
C LEU A 141 -20.14 -16.76 28.24
N PRO A 142 -21.29 -16.12 28.54
CA PRO A 142 -22.61 -16.76 28.55
C PRO A 142 -23.37 -16.45 27.27
N TRP A 143 -23.19 -17.26 26.22
CA TRP A 143 -24.21 -17.42 25.17
C TRP A 143 -23.92 -18.71 24.38
N ALA A 144 -24.53 -19.81 24.79
CA ALA A 144 -24.73 -20.97 23.95
C ALA A 144 -26.13 -21.50 24.25
N VAL A 145 -27.09 -21.07 23.42
CA VAL A 145 -28.47 -21.52 23.51
C VAL A 145 -28.84 -22.15 22.18
N HIS A 146 -28.90 -23.48 22.22
CA HIS A 146 -29.71 -24.42 21.44
C HIS A 146 -29.78 -24.32 19.90
N THR A 147 -29.18 -25.32 19.23
CA THR A 147 -29.81 -25.98 18.08
C THR A 147 -29.69 -27.51 18.23
N THR A 148 -30.83 -28.19 18.16
CA THR A 148 -30.99 -29.65 18.17
C THR A 148 -30.55 -30.26 16.83
N PRO A 149 -29.82 -31.39 16.81
CA PRO A 149 -29.59 -32.13 15.57
C PRO A 149 -30.74 -33.11 15.30
N THR A 150 -31.40 -32.91 14.15
CA THR A 150 -32.31 -33.88 13.54
C THR A 150 -31.50 -34.98 12.85
N SER A 151 -31.91 -36.22 13.13
CA SER A 151 -31.37 -37.48 12.61
C SER A 151 -31.47 -37.57 11.08
N GLY A 152 -30.39 -38.00 10.43
CA GLY A 152 -30.31 -38.25 9.00
C GLY A 152 -29.02 -38.96 8.61
N GLN A 153 -29.04 -40.29 8.67
CA GLN A 153 -28.01 -41.22 8.19
C GLN A 153 -27.73 -41.01 6.69
N PRO A 154 -26.49 -41.26 6.20
CA PRO A 154 -26.32 -42.47 5.41
C PRO A 154 -24.95 -43.18 5.51
N ALA A 155 -25.06 -44.51 5.44
CA ALA A 155 -24.22 -45.49 4.75
C ALA A 155 -22.68 -45.42 4.86
N SER A 156 -22.16 -46.40 5.61
CA SER A 156 -20.83 -46.99 5.47
C SER A 156 -20.56 -47.49 4.04
N ALA A 157 -19.39 -47.13 3.51
CA ALA A 157 -18.70 -47.92 2.49
C ALA A 157 -17.21 -47.95 2.84
N SER A 158 -16.78 -49.13 3.28
CA SER A 158 -15.40 -49.51 3.54
C SER A 158 -14.70 -49.79 2.20
N ALA A 159 -13.54 -49.19 1.96
CA ALA A 159 -12.61 -49.66 0.93
C ALA A 159 -11.18 -49.63 1.50
N SER A 160 -10.60 -50.84 1.59
CA SER A 160 -9.26 -51.14 2.10
C SER A 160 -8.15 -50.56 1.21
N PRO A 161 -6.97 -50.21 1.78
CA PRO A 161 -5.80 -49.86 0.98
C PRO A 161 -5.05 -51.12 0.51
N VAL A 162 -4.91 -51.28 -0.81
CA VAL A 162 -4.01 -52.28 -1.41
C VAL A 162 -2.64 -51.65 -1.58
N SER A 163 -1.64 -52.24 -0.90
CA SER A 163 -0.22 -52.00 -1.15
C SER A 163 0.18 -52.68 -2.46
N ALA A 164 0.81 -51.93 -3.37
CA ALA A 164 1.54 -52.49 -4.51
C ALA A 164 2.97 -51.94 -4.52
N ALA A 165 3.93 -52.86 -4.45
CA ALA A 165 5.36 -52.62 -4.53
C ALA A 165 5.80 -52.31 -5.98
N PRO A 166 6.97 -51.67 -6.18
CA PRO A 166 7.50 -51.39 -7.52
C PRO A 166 8.18 -52.62 -8.12
N THR A 167 7.72 -53.05 -9.30
CA THR A 167 8.37 -54.06 -10.13
C THR A 167 9.19 -53.35 -11.22
N SER A 168 10.52 -53.45 -11.14
CA SER A 168 11.42 -53.12 -12.25
C SER A 168 11.40 -54.24 -13.30
N PRO A 169 11.41 -53.92 -14.60
CA PRO A 169 11.92 -54.84 -15.61
C PRO A 169 13.31 -54.43 -16.10
N ALA A 170 14.04 -55.49 -16.43
CA ALA A 170 15.43 -55.55 -16.84
C ALA A 170 15.75 -54.88 -18.18
N THR A 171 17.04 -54.59 -18.32
CA THR A 171 17.83 -54.42 -19.53
C THR A 171 17.53 -55.45 -20.63
N PRO A 172 17.77 -55.05 -21.89
CA PRO A 172 18.54 -55.91 -22.79
C PRO A 172 19.80 -55.21 -23.34
N LEU A 173 20.90 -55.95 -23.27
CA LEU A 173 22.09 -55.81 -24.11
C LEU A 173 21.77 -56.27 -25.54
N ALA A 174 22.31 -55.55 -26.54
CA ALA A 174 22.89 -56.06 -27.80
C ALA A 174 23.46 -54.84 -28.55
N GLU A 175 24.78 -54.61 -28.53
CA GLU A 175 25.73 -55.06 -29.57
C GLU A 175 25.31 -54.65 -30.99
N THR A 176 26.06 -53.72 -31.60
CA THR A 176 26.70 -53.91 -32.93
C THR A 176 27.75 -52.81 -33.17
N SER A 177 28.88 -53.28 -33.66
CA SER A 177 30.20 -52.68 -33.88
C SER A 177 30.32 -51.74 -35.09
N ALA A 178 31.57 -51.24 -35.30
CA ALA A 178 32.19 -50.59 -36.47
C ALA A 178 32.06 -49.05 -36.52
N SER A 179 33.06 -48.21 -36.84
CA SER A 179 34.49 -48.30 -37.23
C SER A 179 35.09 -46.88 -36.98
N ALA A 180 36.28 -46.75 -36.40
CA ALA A 180 37.59 -46.51 -37.04
C ALA A 180 37.74 -45.21 -37.86
N ASP A 181 38.92 -44.59 -37.75
CA ASP A 181 39.45 -43.35 -38.39
C ASP A 181 39.13 -42.03 -37.63
N ASP A 182 40.04 -41.09 -37.39
CA ASP A 182 41.47 -40.93 -37.65
C ASP A 182 41.96 -39.66 -36.89
N ALA A 183 43.25 -39.65 -36.56
CA ALA A 183 44.16 -38.55 -36.19
C ALA A 183 43.67 -37.21 -35.57
N GLY A 184 44.25 -36.84 -34.42
CA GLY A 184 44.30 -35.43 -34.00
C GLY A 184 44.73 -35.14 -32.56
N GLN A 185 45.88 -35.64 -32.12
CA GLN A 185 46.43 -35.38 -30.79
C GLN A 185 47.38 -34.16 -30.79
N PRO A 186 47.21 -33.17 -29.89
CA PRO A 186 48.28 -32.24 -29.54
C PRO A 186 48.93 -32.58 -28.18
N PRO A 187 50.19 -32.15 -27.97
CA PRO A 187 51.10 -32.76 -27.00
C PRO A 187 50.92 -32.29 -25.56
N ILE A 188 51.21 -33.20 -24.64
CA ILE A 188 51.37 -32.98 -23.21
C ILE A 188 52.62 -32.12 -22.98
N ALA A 189 52.43 -30.90 -22.49
CA ALA A 189 53.52 -30.02 -22.06
C ALA A 189 53.92 -30.32 -20.59
N GLN A 190 55.23 -30.44 -20.41
CA GLN A 190 55.94 -30.84 -19.21
C GLN A 190 55.75 -29.87 -18.04
N ALA A 191 55.64 -30.45 -16.84
CA ALA A 191 55.66 -29.75 -15.56
C ALA A 191 57.03 -29.08 -15.31
N ARG A 192 57.01 -27.78 -15.01
CA ARG A 192 58.16 -26.98 -14.57
C ARG A 192 58.00 -26.67 -13.07
N PRO A 193 59.03 -26.83 -12.22
CA PRO A 193 58.92 -26.51 -10.80
C PRO A 193 59.22 -25.03 -10.51
N GLY A 194 58.41 -24.42 -9.64
CA GLY A 194 58.86 -23.39 -8.69
C GLY A 194 58.85 -21.93 -9.16
N ALA A 195 57.74 -21.23 -8.92
CA ALA A 195 57.74 -19.79 -8.65
C ALA A 195 56.74 -19.50 -7.52
N PRO A 196 57.11 -18.73 -6.47
CA PRO A 196 56.21 -18.42 -5.37
C PRO A 196 55.07 -17.52 -5.86
N PHE A 197 53.84 -17.92 -5.54
CA PHE A 197 52.62 -17.17 -5.83
C PHE A 197 52.60 -15.92 -4.94
N GLN A 198 52.84 -14.74 -5.52
CA GLN A 198 52.60 -13.46 -4.84
C GLN A 198 51.11 -13.13 -4.91
N ASP A 199 50.48 -13.02 -3.73
CA ASP A 199 49.11 -12.55 -3.57
C ASP A 199 49.02 -11.04 -3.87
N PRO A 200 48.32 -10.61 -4.93
CA PRO A 200 48.17 -9.21 -5.29
C PRO A 200 47.28 -8.40 -4.32
N PHE A 201 46.69 -9.03 -3.30
CA PHE A 201 45.80 -8.37 -2.33
C PHE A 201 46.46 -8.06 -0.97
N ALA A 202 47.74 -8.38 -0.78
CA ALA A 202 48.44 -8.21 0.50
C ALA A 202 49.10 -6.82 0.71
N THR A 203 48.43 -5.71 0.37
CA THR A 203 48.87 -4.37 0.83
C THR A 203 47.76 -3.60 1.54
N PRO A 204 47.93 -3.25 2.83
CA PRO A 204 46.96 -2.44 3.55
C PRO A 204 47.31 -0.96 3.34
N THR A 205 46.81 -0.36 2.25
CA THR A 205 46.94 1.08 2.04
C THR A 205 45.56 1.72 1.87
N ARG A 206 44.99 2.24 2.97
CA ARG A 206 43.79 3.09 2.93
C ARG A 206 44.13 4.40 2.22
N ARG A 207 43.65 4.58 0.99
CA ARG A 207 43.84 5.82 0.19
C ARG A 207 42.52 6.46 -0.25
N ILE A 208 41.54 6.51 0.65
CA ILE A 208 40.34 7.34 0.44
C ILE A 208 40.44 8.54 1.39
N LYS A 209 40.83 9.68 0.83
CA LYS A 209 40.77 10.99 1.50
C LYS A 209 39.40 11.59 1.19
N PRO A 210 38.57 11.94 2.20
CA PRO A 210 37.30 12.60 1.96
C PRO A 210 37.51 13.90 1.18
N SER A 211 36.76 14.09 0.09
CA SER A 211 36.78 15.33 -0.69
C SER A 211 36.12 16.46 0.10
N GLU A 212 36.74 17.64 0.09
CA GLU A 212 36.20 18.82 0.76
C GLU A 212 34.85 19.27 0.16
N PRO A 213 33.93 19.78 1.00
CA PRO A 213 32.61 20.24 0.54
C PRO A 213 32.73 21.42 -0.43
N ARG A 214 32.07 21.31 -1.58
CA ARG A 214 32.02 22.37 -2.59
C ARG A 214 31.23 23.57 -2.04
N PRO A 215 31.78 24.81 -2.08
CA PRO A 215 31.10 25.99 -1.56
C PRO A 215 29.86 26.31 -2.40
N ARG A 216 28.68 26.27 -1.77
CA ARG A 216 27.40 26.68 -2.38
C ARG A 216 27.37 28.21 -2.50
N ARG A 217 27.37 28.72 -3.73
CA ARG A 217 27.09 30.13 -4.03
C ARG A 217 25.57 30.35 -4.07
N THR A 218 24.99 30.68 -2.93
CA THR A 218 23.56 31.03 -2.75
C THR A 218 23.27 32.53 -2.91
N GLY A 219 24.14 33.30 -3.58
CA GLY A 219 24.10 34.76 -3.54
C GLY A 219 23.56 35.50 -4.76
N LEU A 220 23.28 34.85 -5.89
CA LEU A 220 23.02 35.59 -7.16
C LEU A 220 21.57 35.55 -7.68
N TRP A 221 20.71 34.67 -7.15
CA TRP A 221 19.36 34.46 -7.73
C TRP A 221 18.25 35.33 -7.12
N VAL A 222 18.51 36.02 -6.01
CA VAL A 222 17.51 36.90 -5.37
C VAL A 222 17.38 38.25 -6.10
N GLY A 223 18.41 38.70 -6.83
CA GLY A 223 18.38 39.98 -7.55
C GLY A 223 17.53 39.98 -8.84
N ALA A 224 17.39 38.82 -9.50
CA ALA A 224 16.66 38.75 -10.77
C ALA A 224 15.13 38.69 -10.61
N GLY A 225 14.63 38.15 -9.49
CA GLY A 225 13.19 38.00 -9.26
C GLY A 225 12.45 39.33 -9.05
N VAL A 226 13.10 40.31 -8.41
CA VAL A 226 12.47 41.61 -8.11
C VAL A 226 12.35 42.48 -9.36
N LEU A 227 13.29 42.38 -10.31
CA LEU A 227 13.27 43.19 -11.54
C LEU A 227 12.12 42.79 -12.48
N VAL A 228 11.78 41.50 -12.54
CA VAL A 228 10.68 40.98 -13.39
C VAL A 228 9.31 41.39 -12.84
N LEU A 229 9.17 41.45 -11.51
CA LEU A 229 7.91 41.82 -10.86
C LEU A 229 7.58 43.32 -11.03
N VAL A 230 8.60 44.18 -11.07
CA VAL A 230 8.42 45.63 -11.33
C VAL A 230 8.07 45.89 -12.80
N LEU A 231 8.62 45.11 -13.74
CA LEU A 231 8.28 45.23 -15.17
C LEU A 231 6.86 44.73 -15.47
N LEU A 232 6.37 43.70 -14.78
CA LEU A 232 5.00 43.20 -14.96
C LEU A 232 3.94 44.10 -14.33
N ALA A 233 4.26 44.81 -13.24
CA ALA A 233 3.32 45.75 -12.62
C ALA A 233 3.17 47.08 -13.38
N GLY A 234 4.10 47.42 -14.29
CA GLY A 234 4.11 48.70 -15.00
C GLY A 234 3.23 48.80 -16.25
N VAL A 235 2.69 47.68 -16.77
CA VAL A 235 2.05 47.66 -18.10
C VAL A 235 0.50 47.72 -18.05
N VAL A 236 -0.13 47.65 -16.88
CA VAL A 236 -1.62 47.61 -16.77
C VAL A 236 -2.27 49.01 -16.74
N GLY A 237 -1.50 50.08 -16.94
CA GLY A 237 -1.95 51.46 -16.71
C GLY A 237 -2.02 52.37 -17.93
N ALA A 238 -2.60 51.96 -19.07
CA ALA A 238 -3.16 52.88 -20.07
C ALA A 238 -3.70 52.14 -21.33
N VAL A 239 -4.99 51.80 -21.38
CA VAL A 239 -5.80 51.92 -22.62
C VAL A 239 -7.28 52.09 -22.22
N VAL A 240 -7.75 53.34 -22.28
CA VAL A 240 -9.16 53.72 -22.24
C VAL A 240 -9.38 54.58 -23.50
N TRP A 241 -10.26 54.08 -24.38
CA TRP A 241 -10.90 54.70 -25.54
C TRP A 241 -10.14 54.86 -26.87
N ALA A 242 -10.53 54.08 -27.89
CA ALA A 242 -11.09 54.57 -29.16
C ALA A 242 -11.40 53.43 -30.15
N GLY A 243 -12.66 53.33 -30.59
CA GLY A 243 -13.05 53.25 -32.00
C GLY A 243 -12.76 52.00 -32.87
N SER A 244 -13.86 51.52 -33.48
CA SER A 244 -14.01 50.93 -34.83
C SER A 244 -13.58 49.48 -35.12
N ASP A 245 -14.61 48.72 -35.49
CA ASP A 245 -14.69 47.59 -36.44
C ASP A 245 -13.38 47.07 -37.06
N GLY A 246 -13.08 45.81 -36.75
CA GLY A 246 -12.04 45.02 -37.39
C GLY A 246 -11.94 43.64 -36.78
N THR A 247 -12.59 42.66 -37.41
CA THR A 247 -12.57 41.24 -37.04
C THR A 247 -11.18 40.66 -37.33
N GLU A 248 -10.27 40.72 -36.36
CA GLU A 248 -9.04 39.91 -36.37
C GLU A 248 -9.00 39.02 -35.14
N THR A 249 -9.17 37.72 -35.40
CA THR A 249 -9.08 36.62 -34.44
C THR A 249 -7.66 36.55 -33.88
N PRO A 250 -7.44 36.66 -32.55
CA PRO A 250 -6.13 36.50 -31.93
C PRO A 250 -5.60 35.06 -32.12
N PRO A 251 -4.28 34.86 -32.27
CA PRO A 251 -3.71 33.53 -32.31
C PRO A 251 -3.97 32.82 -30.98
N GLU A 252 -4.71 31.72 -31.09
CA GLU A 252 -5.04 30.79 -30.03
C GLU A 252 -3.76 30.40 -29.28
N ALA A 253 -3.69 30.81 -28.01
CA ALA A 253 -2.59 30.46 -27.13
C ALA A 253 -2.52 28.93 -27.04
N ALA A 254 -1.41 28.37 -27.49
CA ALA A 254 -1.15 26.94 -27.40
C ALA A 254 -1.38 26.46 -25.96
N PRO A 255 -2.16 25.39 -25.74
CA PRO A 255 -2.43 24.89 -24.40
C PRO A 255 -1.11 24.50 -23.74
N SER A 256 -0.86 25.09 -22.56
CA SER A 256 0.21 24.60 -21.68
C SER A 256 -0.09 23.13 -21.35
N PRO A 257 0.90 22.21 -21.43
CA PRO A 257 0.66 20.83 -21.09
C PRO A 257 0.33 20.73 -19.60
N THR A 258 -0.95 20.55 -19.30
CA THR A 258 -1.41 20.23 -17.95
C THR A 258 -0.78 18.91 -17.56
N LEU A 259 0.04 18.89 -16.50
CA LEU A 259 0.60 17.67 -15.95
C LEU A 259 -0.55 16.82 -15.40
N VAL A 260 -1.09 15.93 -16.23
CA VAL A 260 -2.11 14.95 -15.83
C VAL A 260 -1.46 14.04 -14.79
N SER A 261 -1.86 14.15 -13.53
CA SER A 261 -1.31 13.28 -12.50
C SER A 261 -1.88 11.87 -12.70
N PRO A 262 -1.02 10.84 -12.66
CA PRO A 262 -1.39 9.49 -13.08
C PRO A 262 -2.59 8.94 -12.31
N ALA A 263 -3.35 8.08 -12.98
CA ALA A 263 -4.50 7.41 -12.39
C ALA A 263 -4.04 6.52 -11.22
N LEU A 264 -4.35 6.95 -9.99
CA LEU A 264 -4.21 6.15 -8.78
C LEU A 264 -5.41 5.21 -8.66
N PRO A 265 -5.25 4.02 -8.03
CA PRO A 265 -6.37 3.14 -7.76
C PRO A 265 -7.47 3.88 -6.98
N THR A 266 -8.73 3.69 -7.39
CA THR A 266 -9.89 4.44 -6.88
C THR A 266 -10.33 4.00 -5.48
N SER A 267 -9.81 2.90 -4.95
CA SER A 267 -10.09 2.42 -3.60
C SER A 267 -8.78 2.25 -2.82
N PRO A 268 -8.65 2.83 -1.62
CA PRO A 268 -7.50 2.60 -0.75
C PRO A 268 -7.32 1.11 -0.43
N PRO A 269 -6.08 0.62 -0.30
CA PRO A 269 -5.84 -0.75 0.16
C PRO A 269 -6.42 -0.94 1.56
N GLN A 270 -7.01 -2.10 1.82
CA GLN A 270 -7.56 -2.45 3.13
C GLN A 270 -6.44 -2.72 4.14
N SER A 271 -5.33 -3.29 3.68
CA SER A 271 -4.16 -3.59 4.50
C SER A 271 -2.88 -3.32 3.72
N PRO A 272 -2.46 -2.04 3.60
CA PRO A 272 -1.23 -1.69 2.90
C PRO A 272 -0.03 -2.38 3.52
N GLY A 273 1.00 -2.64 2.72
CA GLY A 273 2.26 -3.19 3.25
C GLY A 273 2.99 -2.19 4.15
N ILE A 274 3.72 -2.70 5.14
CA ILE A 274 4.42 -1.88 6.14
C ILE A 274 5.65 -1.23 5.50
N GLU A 275 5.71 0.10 5.55
CA GLU A 275 6.85 0.95 5.16
C GLU A 275 7.65 1.39 6.42
N PRO A 276 8.97 1.67 6.31
CA PRO A 276 9.81 1.48 5.13
C PRO A 276 10.11 -0.01 4.85
N PRO A 277 10.56 -0.40 3.66
CA PRO A 277 10.86 -1.78 3.36
C PRO A 277 12.12 -2.23 4.12
N LYS A 278 12.12 -3.45 4.66
CA LYS A 278 13.33 -4.04 5.23
C LYS A 278 14.32 -4.38 4.11
N PRO A 279 15.61 -4.09 4.26
CA PRO A 279 16.63 -4.59 3.34
C PRO A 279 16.59 -6.12 3.29
N GLY A 280 16.61 -6.70 2.09
CA GLY A 280 16.66 -8.14 1.90
C GLY A 280 17.23 -8.52 0.53
N ALA A 281 17.41 -9.83 0.33
CA ALA A 281 17.76 -10.38 -0.96
C ALA A 281 16.53 -11.05 -1.56
N TRP A 282 16.46 -11.09 -2.89
CA TRP A 282 15.50 -11.96 -3.54
C TRP A 282 15.76 -13.42 -3.13
N PRO A 283 14.74 -14.19 -2.75
CA PRO A 283 14.92 -15.57 -2.34
C PRO A 283 15.51 -16.42 -3.48
N THR A 284 16.73 -16.93 -3.29
CA THR A 284 17.41 -17.76 -4.29
C THR A 284 16.80 -19.16 -4.39
N GLN A 285 16.08 -19.59 -3.36
CA GLN A 285 15.36 -20.86 -3.31
C GLN A 285 14.01 -20.83 -4.04
N TRP A 286 13.56 -19.66 -4.54
CA TRP A 286 12.33 -19.61 -5.32
C TRP A 286 12.51 -20.36 -6.65
N PRO A 287 11.52 -21.19 -7.04
CA PRO A 287 11.59 -21.92 -8.30
C PRO A 287 11.63 -20.96 -9.49
N ARG A 288 12.14 -21.43 -10.62
CA ARG A 288 12.18 -20.71 -11.89
C ARG A 288 11.54 -21.56 -12.98
N PHE A 289 11.17 -20.94 -14.10
CA PHE A 289 10.80 -21.69 -15.28
C PHE A 289 12.05 -22.35 -15.89
N HIS A 290 11.91 -23.59 -16.29
CA HIS A 290 12.93 -24.34 -17.03
C HIS A 290 12.48 -24.56 -18.48
N GLU A 291 13.42 -24.91 -19.37
CA GLU A 291 13.12 -25.16 -20.80
C GLU A 291 12.11 -26.28 -21.04
N ARG A 292 12.00 -27.23 -20.09
CA ARG A 292 11.06 -28.35 -20.16
C ARG A 292 9.68 -28.01 -19.60
N ASP A 293 9.52 -26.86 -18.93
CA ASP A 293 8.23 -26.46 -18.39
C ASP A 293 7.29 -26.08 -19.55
N THR A 294 6.07 -26.61 -19.51
CA THR A 294 5.04 -26.21 -20.47
C THR A 294 4.48 -24.84 -20.05
N VAL A 295 4.85 -23.80 -20.79
CA VAL A 295 4.45 -22.41 -20.52
C VAL A 295 3.72 -21.80 -21.71
N ARG A 296 2.78 -20.90 -21.41
CA ARG A 296 2.20 -19.96 -22.37
C ARG A 296 2.96 -18.65 -22.29
N THR A 297 3.29 -18.08 -23.44
CA THR A 297 3.99 -16.79 -23.53
C THR A 297 3.06 -15.75 -24.15
N PHE A 298 2.91 -14.61 -23.48
CA PHE A 298 2.18 -13.45 -23.97
C PHE A 298 3.18 -12.36 -24.36
N THR A 299 3.20 -11.96 -25.63
CA THR A 299 4.11 -10.92 -26.14
C THR A 299 3.45 -9.55 -26.24
N ASP A 300 2.12 -9.51 -26.28
CA ASP A 300 1.37 -8.31 -26.69
C ASP A 300 0.54 -7.74 -25.53
N LEU A 301 1.06 -7.84 -24.31
CA LEU A 301 0.44 -7.20 -23.14
C LEU A 301 0.81 -5.71 -23.12
N GLU A 302 -0.19 -4.86 -23.33
CA GLU A 302 -0.06 -3.41 -23.28
C GLU A 302 0.60 -2.92 -21.98
N GLY A 303 1.50 -1.94 -22.13
CA GLY A 303 2.31 -1.41 -21.04
C GLY A 303 3.57 -2.23 -20.75
N LEU A 304 3.65 -3.49 -21.21
CA LEU A 304 4.85 -4.33 -21.06
C LEU A 304 5.68 -4.32 -22.34
N THR A 305 6.98 -4.13 -22.18
CA THR A 305 7.96 -4.16 -23.28
C THR A 305 8.71 -5.50 -23.35
N PHE A 306 8.24 -6.50 -22.60
CA PHE A 306 8.85 -7.82 -22.47
C PHE A 306 7.76 -8.90 -22.43
N PRO A 307 8.08 -10.13 -22.85
CA PRO A 307 7.11 -11.22 -22.83
C PRO A 307 6.79 -11.67 -21.41
N VAL A 308 5.54 -12.08 -21.18
CA VAL A 308 5.09 -12.67 -19.91
C VAL A 308 4.89 -14.18 -20.08
N LYS A 309 5.58 -14.99 -19.27
CA LYS A 309 5.44 -16.46 -19.24
C LYS A 309 4.59 -16.89 -18.05
N VAL A 310 3.60 -17.73 -18.30
CA VAL A 310 2.75 -18.36 -17.27
C VAL A 310 2.59 -19.86 -17.55
N PRO A 311 2.15 -20.68 -16.58
CA PRO A 311 1.75 -22.07 -16.85
C PRO A 311 0.66 -22.15 -17.93
N THR A 312 0.61 -23.24 -18.70
CA THR A 312 -0.33 -23.36 -19.85
C THR A 312 -1.81 -23.31 -19.50
N ASN A 313 -2.17 -23.66 -18.26
CA ASN A 313 -3.53 -23.60 -17.73
C ASN A 313 -3.88 -22.21 -17.17
N TRP A 314 -2.97 -21.24 -17.23
CA TRP A 314 -3.24 -19.85 -16.90
C TRP A 314 -3.60 -19.05 -18.14
N GLN A 315 -4.44 -18.05 -17.94
CA GLN A 315 -4.80 -17.04 -18.92
C GLN A 315 -4.60 -15.67 -18.31
N CYS A 316 -4.00 -14.76 -19.06
CA CYS A 316 -4.00 -13.33 -18.74
C CYS A 316 -5.03 -12.65 -19.63
N THR A 317 -6.04 -12.01 -19.03
CA THR A 317 -7.07 -11.23 -19.73
C THR A 317 -7.04 -9.78 -19.27
N LEU A 318 -7.35 -8.83 -20.16
CA LEU A 318 -7.46 -7.43 -19.81
C LEU A 318 -8.61 -7.23 -18.81
N ALA A 319 -8.30 -6.75 -17.61
CA ALA A 319 -9.27 -6.52 -16.54
C ALA A 319 -9.69 -5.05 -16.46
N ALA A 320 -8.74 -4.12 -16.62
CA ALA A 320 -9.02 -2.68 -16.61
C ALA A 320 -8.01 -1.91 -17.46
N ARG A 321 -8.45 -0.76 -17.98
CA ARG A 321 -7.61 0.20 -18.71
C ARG A 321 -8.02 1.63 -18.37
N ALA A 322 -7.04 2.46 -18.08
CA ALA A 322 -7.15 3.90 -17.96
C ALA A 322 -5.88 4.56 -18.54
N GLU A 323 -5.88 5.89 -18.62
CA GLU A 323 -4.69 6.61 -19.08
C GLU A 323 -3.49 6.32 -18.17
N GLY A 324 -2.43 5.76 -18.77
CA GLY A 324 -1.22 5.38 -18.06
C GLY A 324 -1.37 4.23 -17.06
N LEU A 325 -2.45 3.44 -17.13
CA LEU A 325 -2.73 2.31 -16.24
C LEU A 325 -3.40 1.17 -17.02
N VAL A 326 -2.83 -0.03 -16.95
CA VAL A 326 -3.41 -1.24 -17.52
C VAL A 326 -3.33 -2.36 -16.50
N THR A 327 -4.43 -3.09 -16.30
CA THR A 327 -4.50 -4.24 -15.38
C THR A 327 -4.97 -5.48 -16.12
N TYR A 328 -4.31 -6.60 -15.85
CA TYR A 328 -4.63 -7.93 -16.35
C TYR A 328 -4.99 -8.86 -15.19
N ASP A 329 -6.01 -9.71 -15.35
CA ASP A 329 -6.22 -10.87 -14.47
C ASP A 329 -5.49 -12.06 -15.07
N CYS A 330 -4.45 -12.53 -14.39
CA CYS A 330 -3.61 -13.66 -14.75
C CYS A 330 -3.87 -14.81 -13.77
N SER A 331 -4.82 -15.68 -14.10
CA SER A 331 -5.22 -16.80 -13.25
C SER A 331 -5.43 -18.09 -14.01
N THR A 332 -5.57 -19.20 -13.28
CA THR A 332 -6.04 -20.47 -13.83
C THR A 332 -7.45 -20.34 -14.40
N THR A 333 -7.75 -21.06 -15.48
CA THR A 333 -9.09 -21.10 -16.07
C THR A 333 -10.06 -22.00 -15.31
N ASP A 334 -9.56 -22.82 -14.37
CA ASP A 334 -10.36 -23.79 -13.63
C ASP A 334 -11.13 -23.11 -12.49
N ALA A 335 -12.44 -23.31 -12.46
CA ALA A 335 -13.36 -22.65 -11.53
C ALA A 335 -13.16 -23.03 -10.04
N GLY A 336 -12.41 -24.09 -9.74
CA GLY A 336 -12.35 -24.69 -8.39
C GLY A 336 -11.23 -24.18 -7.48
N SER A 337 -10.15 -23.61 -8.02
CA SER A 337 -9.05 -23.04 -7.22
C SER A 337 -8.44 -21.88 -7.99
N LYS A 338 -8.75 -20.65 -7.59
CA LYS A 338 -8.20 -19.45 -8.26
C LYS A 338 -6.73 -19.27 -7.87
N ILE A 339 -5.81 -19.92 -8.57
CA ILE A 339 -4.38 -19.62 -8.50
C ILE A 339 -4.13 -18.44 -9.43
N GLY A 340 -3.39 -17.43 -8.96
CA GLY A 340 -2.99 -16.27 -9.76
C GLY A 340 -3.53 -14.98 -9.16
N GLY A 341 -3.78 -13.99 -10.00
CA GLY A 341 -4.26 -12.69 -9.58
C GLY A 341 -3.91 -11.60 -10.58
N GLU A 342 -3.72 -10.39 -10.09
CA GLU A 342 -3.62 -9.22 -10.95
C GLU A 342 -2.17 -8.88 -11.30
N LEU A 343 -1.98 -8.47 -12.55
CA LEU A 343 -0.78 -7.81 -13.04
C LEU A 343 -1.16 -6.40 -13.50
N THR A 344 -0.64 -5.39 -12.84
CA THR A 344 -0.91 -3.98 -13.12
C THR A 344 0.35 -3.29 -13.59
N VAL A 345 0.24 -2.55 -14.68
CA VAL A 345 1.28 -1.69 -15.21
C VAL A 345 0.79 -0.25 -15.16
N ARG A 346 1.59 0.66 -14.60
CA ARG A 346 1.25 2.07 -14.59
C ARG A 346 2.43 3.01 -14.71
N ASP A 347 2.16 4.23 -15.13
CA ASP A 347 3.16 5.29 -15.19
C ASP A 347 3.68 5.66 -13.80
N CYS A 348 5.00 5.81 -13.71
CA CYS A 348 5.67 6.41 -12.56
C CYS A 348 6.09 7.84 -12.92
N PRO A 349 5.62 8.87 -12.19
CA PRO A 349 5.98 10.26 -12.45
C PRO A 349 7.48 10.47 -12.59
N GLN A 350 7.90 11.24 -13.59
CA GLN A 350 9.32 11.56 -13.78
C GLN A 350 9.76 12.75 -12.90
N PRO A 351 10.91 12.65 -12.21
CA PRO A 351 11.73 11.46 -12.05
C PRO A 351 11.10 10.44 -11.09
N CYS A 352 11.14 9.15 -11.43
CA CYS A 352 10.62 8.06 -10.58
C CYS A 352 11.55 7.77 -9.40
N ASN A 353 11.61 8.72 -8.47
CA ASN A 353 12.48 8.70 -7.30
C ASN A 353 11.88 7.88 -6.14
N GLU A 354 12.65 7.67 -5.07
CA GLU A 354 12.20 6.88 -3.91
C GLU A 354 10.92 7.43 -3.26
N GLN A 355 10.71 8.75 -3.28
CA GLN A 355 9.51 9.37 -2.73
C GLN A 355 8.26 8.91 -3.50
N TRP A 356 8.29 8.97 -4.84
CA TRP A 356 7.21 8.46 -5.68
C TRP A 356 7.06 6.94 -5.55
N GLN A 357 8.18 6.21 -5.51
CA GLN A 357 8.13 4.76 -5.35
C GLN A 357 7.45 4.36 -4.02
N SER A 358 7.82 5.00 -2.91
CA SER A 358 7.19 4.76 -1.60
C SER A 358 5.71 5.14 -1.60
N ALA A 359 5.35 6.31 -2.15
CA ALA A 359 3.94 6.72 -2.25
C ALA A 359 3.11 5.72 -3.07
N MET A 360 3.63 5.25 -4.19
CA MET A 360 2.96 4.25 -5.04
C MET A 360 2.93 2.85 -4.41
N ARG A 361 3.90 2.47 -3.57
CA ARG A 361 3.85 1.20 -2.81
C ARG A 361 2.84 1.27 -1.67
N ALA A 362 2.69 2.44 -1.04
CA ALA A 362 1.74 2.64 0.05
C ALA A 362 0.27 2.49 -0.38
N THR A 363 -0.01 2.59 -1.69
CA THR A 363 -1.34 2.31 -2.25
C THR A 363 -1.58 0.83 -2.57
N GLU A 364 -0.57 -0.03 -2.42
CA GLU A 364 -0.70 -1.44 -2.74
C GLU A 364 -1.16 -2.27 -1.54
N GLU A 365 -2.21 -3.07 -1.79
CA GLU A 365 -2.65 -4.11 -0.87
C GLU A 365 -1.55 -5.15 -0.74
N ALA A 366 -1.05 -5.34 0.48
CA ALA A 366 -0.06 -6.36 0.81
C ALA A 366 -0.38 -7.04 2.14
N TRP A 367 -1.65 -7.02 2.55
CA TRP A 367 -2.17 -7.72 3.73
C TRP A 367 -1.48 -7.36 5.04
N GLY A 368 -0.94 -6.15 5.14
CA GLY A 368 -0.17 -5.71 6.31
C GLY A 368 1.21 -6.37 6.42
N ALA A 369 1.67 -7.07 5.39
CA ALA A 369 2.98 -7.68 5.36
C ALA A 369 4.08 -6.61 5.29
N GLN A 370 5.23 -6.93 5.89
CA GLN A 370 6.41 -6.09 5.79
C GLN A 370 7.01 -6.17 4.39
N TRP A 371 7.14 -5.02 3.71
CA TRP A 371 7.87 -4.96 2.45
C TRP A 371 9.33 -5.36 2.64
N ILE A 372 9.86 -6.16 1.70
CA ILE A 372 11.26 -6.53 1.61
C ILE A 372 11.83 -5.91 0.33
N ARG A 373 12.81 -5.02 0.47
CA ARG A 373 13.53 -4.43 -0.66
C ARG A 373 14.56 -5.41 -1.19
N SER A 374 14.46 -5.75 -2.46
CA SER A 374 15.34 -6.70 -3.16
C SER A 374 16.07 -6.01 -4.31
N GLY A 375 17.08 -5.21 -3.99
CA GLY A 375 17.80 -4.38 -4.97
C GLY A 375 17.25 -2.96 -5.04
N GLN A 376 17.56 -2.25 -6.12
CA GLN A 376 17.25 -0.81 -6.21
C GLN A 376 15.80 -0.53 -6.61
N TYR A 377 15.21 -1.37 -7.44
CA TYR A 377 13.94 -1.09 -8.11
C TYR A 377 12.87 -2.16 -7.90
N SER A 378 13.07 -3.08 -6.96
CA SER A 378 12.04 -4.07 -6.63
C SER A 378 11.89 -4.31 -5.14
N THR A 379 10.64 -4.53 -4.76
CA THR A 379 10.20 -4.86 -3.41
C THR A 379 9.16 -5.96 -3.51
N TYR A 380 9.13 -6.86 -2.54
CA TYR A 380 8.09 -7.88 -2.47
C TYR A 380 7.61 -8.07 -1.03
N ALA A 381 6.44 -8.66 -0.88
CA ALA A 381 5.88 -9.10 0.39
C ALA A 381 5.16 -10.44 0.18
N GLU A 382 5.31 -11.36 1.12
CA GLU A 382 4.59 -12.63 1.13
C GLU A 382 3.99 -12.89 2.51
N GLN A 383 2.79 -13.47 2.55
CA GLN A 383 2.11 -13.81 3.80
C GLN A 383 1.07 -14.91 3.59
N ILE A 384 0.81 -15.71 4.61
CA ILE A 384 -0.37 -16.57 4.64
C ILE A 384 -1.57 -15.74 5.10
N ILE A 385 -2.59 -15.65 4.25
CA ILE A 385 -3.78 -14.82 4.42
C ILE A 385 -5.02 -15.70 4.51
N ASP A 386 -6.05 -15.20 5.18
CA ASP A 386 -7.38 -15.83 5.16
C ASP A 386 -8.23 -15.17 4.06
N VAL A 387 -8.75 -15.97 3.14
CA VAL A 387 -9.67 -15.51 2.09
C VAL A 387 -10.88 -16.41 2.13
N ASN A 388 -12.02 -15.86 2.59
CA ASN A 388 -13.28 -16.60 2.74
C ASN A 388 -13.16 -17.87 3.62
N GLY A 389 -12.34 -17.81 4.69
CA GLY A 389 -12.11 -18.95 5.59
C GLY A 389 -11.13 -20.00 5.05
N GLU A 390 -10.52 -19.76 3.88
CA GLU A 390 -9.44 -20.59 3.36
C GLU A 390 -8.08 -19.90 3.56
N SER A 391 -7.12 -20.62 4.14
CA SER A 391 -5.73 -20.17 4.19
C SER A 391 -5.11 -20.20 2.79
N ARG A 392 -4.69 -19.03 2.31
CA ARG A 392 -4.04 -18.85 1.00
C ARG A 392 -2.67 -18.23 1.18
N HIS A 393 -1.76 -18.52 0.25
CA HIS A 393 -0.49 -17.83 0.15
C HIS A 393 -0.67 -16.57 -0.70
N GLY A 394 -0.53 -15.40 -0.08
CA GLY A 394 -0.47 -14.11 -0.76
C GLY A 394 0.95 -13.74 -1.14
N LEU A 395 1.14 -13.25 -2.38
CA LEU A 395 2.40 -12.70 -2.87
C LEU A 395 2.13 -11.38 -3.58
N VAL A 396 2.88 -10.34 -3.20
CA VAL A 396 2.90 -9.06 -3.90
C VAL A 396 4.32 -8.71 -4.30
N VAL A 397 4.50 -8.32 -5.56
CA VAL A 397 5.78 -7.82 -6.09
C VAL A 397 5.53 -6.47 -6.73
N VAL A 398 6.35 -5.49 -6.36
CA VAL A 398 6.38 -4.18 -6.99
C VAL A 398 7.76 -4.01 -7.61
N ALA A 399 7.81 -3.71 -8.90
CA ALA A 399 9.04 -3.43 -9.63
C ALA A 399 8.92 -2.13 -10.45
N TYR A 400 10.00 -1.38 -10.57
CA TYR A 400 10.09 -0.20 -11.42
C TYR A 400 11.06 -0.47 -12.55
N PHE A 401 10.65 -0.14 -13.77
CA PHE A 401 11.42 -0.47 -14.96
C PHE A 401 11.43 0.64 -15.99
N ARG A 402 12.37 0.52 -16.92
CA ARG A 402 12.58 1.46 -18.01
C ARG A 402 11.65 1.11 -19.15
N SER A 403 10.92 2.08 -19.65
CA SER A 403 10.15 1.95 -20.89
C SER A 403 10.37 3.19 -21.74
N GLY A 404 10.31 3.06 -23.07
CA GLY A 404 10.58 4.16 -23.99
C GLY A 404 12.07 4.36 -24.31
N GLU A 405 12.33 5.35 -25.16
CA GLU A 405 13.65 5.56 -25.77
C GLU A 405 14.65 6.30 -24.85
N ASP A 406 14.16 7.04 -23.86
CA ASP A 406 14.98 7.81 -22.93
C ASP A 406 15.72 6.94 -21.90
N GLY A 407 15.35 5.66 -21.80
CA GLY A 407 15.91 4.72 -20.82
C GLY A 407 15.62 5.12 -19.37
N ALA A 408 14.68 6.04 -19.14
CA ALA A 408 14.31 6.47 -17.80
C ALA A 408 13.40 5.41 -17.14
N ILE A 409 13.51 5.26 -15.83
CA ILE A 409 12.58 4.42 -15.07
C ILE A 409 11.28 5.19 -14.96
N ASN A 410 10.27 4.77 -15.70
CA ASN A 410 9.01 5.50 -15.87
C ASN A 410 7.77 4.60 -15.76
N ARG A 411 7.94 3.31 -15.50
CA ARG A 411 6.83 2.40 -15.26
C ARG A 411 6.98 1.69 -13.93
N GLN A 412 5.85 1.40 -13.32
CA GLN A 412 5.70 0.48 -12.21
C GLN A 412 4.93 -0.75 -12.69
N LEU A 413 5.45 -1.92 -12.36
CA LEU A 413 4.77 -3.20 -12.44
C LEU A 413 4.37 -3.62 -11.02
N VAL A 414 3.11 -3.96 -10.82
CA VAL A 414 2.59 -4.57 -9.60
C VAL A 414 2.02 -5.94 -9.94
N ILE A 415 2.44 -6.96 -9.20
CA ILE A 415 1.88 -8.31 -9.25
C ILE A 415 1.27 -8.57 -7.90
N ARG A 416 -0.03 -8.87 -7.84
CA ARG A 416 -0.73 -9.23 -6.62
C ARG A 416 -1.48 -10.52 -6.84
N MET A 417 -1.00 -11.60 -6.24
CA MET A 417 -1.48 -12.95 -6.50
C MET A 417 -1.75 -13.73 -5.23
N THR A 418 -2.66 -14.70 -5.32
CA THR A 418 -2.95 -15.66 -4.26
C THR A 418 -2.99 -17.09 -4.81
N SER A 419 -2.73 -18.06 -3.96
CA SER A 419 -2.84 -19.49 -4.28
C SER A 419 -3.19 -20.29 -3.03
N PRO A 420 -3.65 -21.54 -3.15
CA PRO A 420 -3.57 -22.48 -2.04
C PRO A 420 -2.12 -22.55 -1.53
N VAL A 421 -1.93 -22.75 -0.21
CA VAL A 421 -0.59 -22.74 0.40
C VAL A 421 0.35 -23.77 -0.24
N LYS A 422 -0.18 -24.97 -0.56
CA LYS A 422 0.55 -26.05 -1.24
C LYS A 422 1.02 -25.69 -2.66
N GLU A 423 0.41 -24.68 -3.27
CA GLU A 423 0.66 -24.24 -4.66
C GLU A 423 1.43 -22.92 -4.74
N ALA A 424 1.90 -22.37 -3.60
CA ALA A 424 2.68 -21.13 -3.53
C ALA A 424 3.92 -21.12 -4.45
N TYR A 425 4.46 -22.31 -4.76
CA TYR A 425 5.58 -22.47 -5.68
C TYR A 425 5.28 -21.93 -7.09
N GLN A 426 4.01 -21.94 -7.54
CA GLN A 426 3.65 -21.41 -8.87
C GLN A 426 3.77 -19.87 -8.89
N LEU A 427 3.27 -19.19 -7.85
CA LEU A 427 3.38 -17.74 -7.73
C LEU A 427 4.86 -17.30 -7.67
N ARG A 428 5.66 -17.98 -6.86
CA ARG A 428 7.10 -17.72 -6.72
C ARG A 428 7.87 -17.96 -8.02
N ARG A 429 7.45 -18.95 -8.82
CA ARG A 429 8.01 -19.23 -10.15
C ARG A 429 7.74 -18.09 -11.12
N PHE A 430 6.48 -17.65 -11.18
CA PHE A 430 6.07 -16.50 -11.98
C PHE A 430 6.80 -15.22 -11.57
N ALA A 431 6.84 -14.90 -10.28
CA ALA A 431 7.53 -13.73 -9.76
C ALA A 431 9.03 -13.74 -10.06
N SER A 432 9.70 -14.90 -9.98
CA SER A 432 11.12 -15.03 -10.31
C SER A 432 11.39 -14.77 -11.79
N TYR A 433 10.52 -15.26 -12.68
CA TYR A 433 10.60 -14.94 -14.11
C TYR A 433 10.46 -13.45 -14.37
N ILE A 434 9.45 -12.81 -13.76
CA ILE A 434 9.22 -11.37 -13.92
C ILE A 434 10.44 -10.58 -13.44
N ARG A 435 10.99 -10.90 -12.27
CA ARG A 435 12.22 -10.26 -11.81
C ARG A 435 13.34 -10.38 -12.85
N ASP A 436 13.54 -11.58 -13.39
CA ASP A 436 14.65 -11.86 -14.31
C ASP A 436 14.52 -11.09 -15.63
N VAL A 437 13.30 -10.70 -16.06
CA VAL A 437 13.07 -9.92 -17.30
C VAL A 437 12.82 -8.42 -17.10
N VAL A 438 12.51 -7.99 -15.86
CA VAL A 438 12.19 -6.58 -15.54
C VAL A 438 13.37 -5.85 -14.92
N VAL A 439 14.12 -6.54 -14.05
CA VAL A 439 15.16 -5.94 -13.22
C VAL A 439 16.54 -5.98 -13.88
N PHE A 440 16.71 -6.86 -14.88
CA PHE A 440 17.92 -6.99 -15.70
C PHE A 440 17.59 -6.67 -17.16
#